data_AF-A0A4R2IB52-F1
#
_entry.id   AF-A0A4R2IB52-F1
#
_cell.length_a   1.000
_cell.length_b   1.000
_cell.length_c   1.000
_cell.angle_alpha   90.00
_cell.angle_beta   90.00
_cell.angle_gamma   90.00
#
_symmetry.space_group_name_H-M   'P 1'
#
loop_
_entity.id
_entity.type
_entity.pdbx_description
1 polymer ?
#
loop_
_entity_poly.entity_id
_entity_poly.type
_entity_poly.pdbx_seq_one_letter_code
_entity_poly.pdbx_strand_id
1 'polypeptide(L)'
;MARRGRRSRGRPAVLVAVVVIAVGIATAWWLRHRPHAPSTAPAPVVPTNIDRVDARNEGREVELSGRLQVARPARDGELSIQADAVMLLREVQMLQWQEHCAGSDCRYALEWSPRRIDSHAFRDAGHRNDVPFPFSSEAFAAGEVRLGAYAIDADLAATGAPAQPYPVTAARLPPNLAATFRDCDGALCTGDPGKPAAGDLRVAYRIVPAGTRNVSGVQRDGRLHAIKR
;
A
#
# COMPACT_ATOMS: atom_id res chain seq x y z
N MET A 1 47.09 28.38 85.08
CA MET A 1 45.68 28.24 84.66
C MET A 1 45.54 28.77 83.24
N ALA A 2 45.19 27.92 82.26
CA ALA A 2 44.91 28.35 80.89
C ALA A 2 43.66 27.61 80.39
N ARG A 3 42.58 28.33 80.08
CA ARG A 3 41.34 27.77 79.50
C ARG A 3 41.25 28.19 78.03
N ARG A 4 41.28 27.19 77.14
CA ARG A 4 41.18 27.30 75.67
C ARG A 4 39.86 27.94 75.23
N GLY A 5 39.93 28.90 74.31
CA GLY A 5 38.78 29.42 73.56
C GLY A 5 38.32 28.46 72.46
N ARG A 6 37.00 28.28 72.32
CA ARG A 6 36.34 27.46 71.29
C ARG A 6 35.82 28.38 70.17
N ARG A 7 36.41 28.30 68.98
CA ARG A 7 35.98 29.02 67.76
C ARG A 7 34.59 28.54 67.30
N SER A 8 33.67 29.47 67.03
CA SER A 8 32.34 29.22 66.48
C SER A 8 32.39 29.04 64.95
N ARG A 9 32.47 27.78 64.48
CA ARG A 9 32.19 27.40 63.09
C ARG A 9 30.75 26.91 63.00
N GLY A 10 29.81 27.79 62.62
CA GLY A 10 28.39 27.39 62.50
C GLY A 10 27.55 28.15 61.47
N ARG A 11 28.06 29.25 60.90
CA ARG A 11 27.27 30.11 60.00
C ARG A 11 27.24 29.70 58.52
N PRO A 12 28.30 29.16 57.88
CA PRO A 12 28.23 28.82 56.45
C PRO A 12 27.43 27.54 56.16
N ALA A 13 27.41 26.58 57.08
CA ALA A 13 26.70 25.30 56.88
C ALA A 13 25.17 25.47 56.83
N VAL A 14 24.62 26.40 57.63
CA VAL A 14 23.17 26.68 57.67
C VAL A 14 22.71 27.36 56.38
N LEU A 15 23.49 28.30 55.84
CA LEU A 15 23.20 28.96 54.56
C LEU A 15 23.17 27.97 53.39
N VAL A 16 24.14 27.05 53.33
CA VAL A 16 24.17 26.01 52.29
C VAL A 16 22.95 25.09 52.39
N ALA A 17 22.57 24.68 53.61
CA ALA A 17 21.40 23.84 53.81
C ALA A 17 20.10 24.52 53.35
N VAL A 18 19.93 25.82 53.66
CA VAL A 18 18.75 26.60 53.22
C VAL A 18 18.69 26.72 51.70
N VAL A 19 19.82 26.95 51.03
CA VAL A 19 19.87 27.02 49.56
C VAL A 19 19.52 25.67 48.93
N VAL A 20 20.04 24.57 49.45
CA VAL A 20 19.72 23.22 48.95
C VAL A 20 18.23 22.93 49.12
N ILE A 21 17.63 23.31 50.25
CA ILE A 21 16.18 23.16 50.49
C ILE A 21 15.38 24.03 49.52
N ALA A 22 15.76 25.29 49.31
CA ALA A 22 15.07 26.18 48.38
C ALA A 22 15.12 25.66 46.94
N VAL A 23 16.28 25.15 46.49
CA VAL A 23 16.43 24.51 45.18
C VAL A 23 15.61 23.22 45.09
N GLY A 24 15.56 22.42 46.16
CA GLY A 24 14.72 21.23 46.24
C GLY A 24 13.23 21.55 46.12
N ILE A 25 12.78 22.61 46.80
CA ILE A 25 11.39 23.09 46.71
C ILE A 25 11.09 23.62 45.32
N ALA A 26 11.99 24.40 44.72
CA ALA A 26 11.81 24.94 43.37
C ALA A 26 11.78 23.84 42.30
N THR A 27 12.64 22.83 42.41
CA THR A 27 12.64 21.68 41.49
C THR A 27 11.39 20.83 41.67
N ALA A 28 10.97 20.52 42.90
CA ALA A 28 9.74 19.80 43.18
C ALA A 28 8.49 20.57 42.69
N TRP A 29 8.47 21.89 42.91
CA TRP A 29 7.40 22.75 42.41
C TRP A 29 7.38 22.71 40.87
N TRP A 30 8.53 22.84 40.23
CA TRP A 30 8.62 22.78 38.77
C TRP A 30 8.17 21.43 38.22
N LEU A 31 8.68 20.31 38.77
CA LEU A 31 8.28 18.95 38.39
C LEU A 31 6.77 18.71 38.53
N ARG A 32 6.13 19.27 39.56
CA ARG A 32 4.68 19.14 39.79
C ARG A 32 3.83 20.00 38.85
N HIS A 33 4.36 21.15 38.40
CA HIS A 33 3.61 22.11 37.58
C HIS A 33 4.07 22.12 36.11
N ARG A 34 4.95 21.20 35.68
CA ARG A 34 5.27 21.10 34.26
C ARG A 34 3.99 20.68 33.53
N PRO A 35 3.58 21.41 32.47
CA PRO A 35 2.51 20.93 31.62
C PRO A 35 2.89 19.55 31.10
N HIS A 36 2.01 18.57 31.26
CA HIS A 36 2.19 17.27 30.65
C HIS A 36 2.30 17.49 29.13
N ALA A 37 3.30 16.88 28.49
CA ALA A 37 3.29 16.79 27.03
C ALA A 37 1.96 16.13 26.62
N PRO A 38 1.26 16.63 25.59
CA PRO A 38 0.07 15.95 25.11
C PRO A 38 0.42 14.50 24.84
N SER A 39 -0.40 13.57 25.34
CA SER A 39 -0.10 12.14 25.17
C SER A 39 0.04 11.84 23.69
N THR A 40 1.20 11.36 23.27
CA THR A 40 1.42 10.79 21.93
C THR A 40 0.72 9.44 21.75
N ALA A 41 -0.14 9.04 22.72
CA ALA A 41 -0.95 7.85 22.59
C ALA A 41 -1.95 8.07 21.45
N PRO A 42 -1.99 7.18 20.44
CA PRO A 42 -2.99 7.27 19.39
C PRO A 42 -4.38 7.28 20.03
N ALA A 43 -5.27 8.13 19.51
CA ALA A 43 -6.65 8.18 19.98
C ALA A 43 -7.26 6.76 19.90
N PRO A 44 -8.07 6.34 20.89
CA PRO A 44 -8.67 5.02 20.86
C PRO A 44 -9.56 4.87 19.63
N VAL A 45 -9.32 3.80 18.88
CA VAL A 45 -10.12 3.40 17.71
C VAL A 45 -11.55 3.12 18.18
N VAL A 46 -12.53 3.75 17.55
CA VAL A 46 -13.95 3.60 17.92
C VAL A 46 -14.62 2.57 17.00
N PRO A 47 -15.05 1.39 17.52
CA PRO A 47 -15.93 0.50 16.78
C PRO A 47 -17.24 1.23 16.46
N THR A 48 -17.57 1.34 15.18
CA THR A 48 -18.70 2.19 14.75
C THR A 48 -19.75 1.38 13.98
N ASN A 49 -21.03 1.74 14.15
CA ASN A 49 -22.12 1.18 13.36
C ASN A 49 -21.98 1.66 11.91
N ILE A 50 -21.96 0.71 10.98
CA ILE A 50 -21.77 0.94 9.55
C ILE A 50 -23.01 1.54 8.87
N ASP A 51 -24.20 1.45 9.47
CA ASP A 51 -25.48 1.85 8.86
C ASP A 51 -25.69 3.37 8.81
N ARG A 52 -24.90 4.14 9.57
CA ARG A 52 -24.98 5.61 9.61
C ARG A 52 -23.62 6.22 9.89
N VAL A 53 -23.35 7.37 9.28
CA VAL A 53 -22.17 8.18 9.60
C VAL A 53 -22.45 9.00 10.86
N ASP A 54 -21.69 8.78 11.93
CA ASP A 54 -21.76 9.62 13.14
C ASP A 54 -20.84 10.83 12.98
N ALA A 55 -21.42 12.04 12.92
CA ALA A 55 -20.67 13.29 12.81
C ALA A 55 -19.69 13.52 13.98
N ARG A 56 -19.90 12.87 15.14
CA ARG A 56 -18.98 12.94 16.30
C ARG A 56 -17.65 12.21 16.07
N ASN A 57 -17.56 11.40 15.02
CA ASN A 57 -16.36 10.70 14.62
C ASN A 57 -15.53 11.47 13.58
N GLU A 58 -15.97 12.65 13.16
CA GLU A 58 -15.24 13.48 12.19
C GLU A 58 -13.81 13.79 12.68
N GLY A 59 -12.83 13.54 11.82
CA GLY A 59 -11.41 13.68 12.14
C GLY A 59 -10.83 12.62 13.08
N ARG A 60 -11.63 11.65 13.54
CA ARG A 60 -11.19 10.57 14.45
C ARG A 60 -10.91 9.28 13.69
N GLU A 61 -10.03 8.46 14.27
CA GLU A 61 -9.81 7.10 13.82
C GLU A 61 -10.98 6.20 14.25
N VAL A 62 -11.59 5.54 13.29
CA VAL A 62 -12.68 4.58 13.50
C VAL A 62 -12.33 3.26 12.86
N GLU A 63 -12.90 2.19 13.40
CA GLU A 63 -12.84 0.85 12.82
C GLU A 63 -14.25 0.39 12.45
N LEU A 64 -14.38 -0.07 11.22
CA LEU A 64 -15.61 -0.56 10.62
C LEU A 64 -15.42 -2.02 10.20
N SER A 65 -16.38 -2.86 10.54
CA SER A 65 -16.41 -4.26 10.13
C SER A 65 -17.67 -4.53 9.33
N GLY A 66 -17.53 -5.09 8.14
CA GLY A 66 -18.68 -5.37 7.30
C GLY A 66 -18.32 -5.89 5.92
N ARG A 67 -19.34 -6.21 5.14
CA ARG A 67 -19.17 -6.58 3.74
C ARG A 67 -19.02 -5.32 2.89
N LEU A 68 -17.89 -5.21 2.19
CA LEU A 68 -17.69 -4.16 1.20
C LEU A 68 -18.64 -4.37 0.01
N GLN A 69 -19.17 -3.27 -0.50
CA GLN A 69 -20.00 -3.21 -1.70
C GLN A 69 -19.28 -2.35 -2.73
N VAL A 70 -19.15 -2.85 -3.95
CA VAL A 70 -18.57 -2.11 -5.07
C VAL A 70 -19.73 -1.43 -5.80
N ALA A 71 -19.85 -0.12 -5.66
CA ALA A 71 -20.92 0.65 -6.31
C ALA A 71 -20.52 1.08 -7.73
N ARG A 72 -19.23 1.28 -7.98
CA ARG A 72 -18.67 1.50 -9.31
C ARG A 72 -17.46 0.58 -9.50
N PRO A 73 -17.48 -0.33 -10.49
CA PRO A 73 -16.47 -1.39 -10.64
C PRO A 73 -15.09 -0.85 -10.98
N ALA A 74 -14.08 -1.68 -10.71
CA ALA A 74 -12.73 -1.46 -11.22
C ALA A 74 -12.68 -1.77 -12.72
N ARG A 75 -12.00 -0.93 -13.50
CA ARG A 75 -12.01 -0.99 -14.97
C ARG A 75 -10.64 -0.75 -15.59
N ASP A 76 -10.20 -1.69 -16.40
CA ASP A 76 -9.13 -1.51 -17.38
C ASP A 76 -9.76 -0.95 -18.67
N GLY A 77 -9.47 0.31 -18.97
CA GLY A 77 -9.99 0.99 -20.16
C GLY A 77 -9.35 0.52 -21.47
N GLU A 78 -8.10 0.08 -21.45
CA GLU A 78 -7.34 -0.27 -22.65
C GLU A 78 -7.81 -1.61 -23.22
N LEU A 79 -8.05 -2.59 -22.35
CA LEU A 79 -8.55 -3.92 -22.73
C LEU A 79 -10.05 -4.09 -22.50
N SER A 80 -10.74 -3.05 -22.01
CA SER A 80 -12.19 -3.06 -21.72
C SER A 80 -12.62 -4.17 -20.76
N ILE A 81 -11.74 -4.56 -19.83
CA ILE A 81 -12.02 -5.53 -18.78
C ILE A 81 -12.47 -4.80 -17.52
N GLN A 82 -13.47 -5.32 -16.84
CA GLN A 82 -13.98 -4.77 -15.58
C GLN A 82 -14.34 -5.88 -14.60
N ALA A 83 -14.29 -5.56 -13.30
CA ALA A 83 -14.68 -6.49 -12.25
C ALA A 83 -15.38 -5.76 -11.10
N ASP A 84 -16.39 -6.41 -10.52
CA ASP A 84 -17.04 -6.00 -9.26
C ASP A 84 -16.14 -6.35 -8.07
N ALA A 85 -14.97 -5.71 -8.04
CA ALA A 85 -13.89 -5.92 -7.10
C ALA A 85 -13.34 -4.57 -6.64
N VAL A 86 -12.67 -4.55 -5.48
CA VAL A 86 -12.04 -3.33 -4.93
C VAL A 86 -10.86 -2.89 -5.79
N MET A 87 -10.10 -3.86 -6.31
CA MET A 87 -9.01 -3.67 -7.25
C MET A 87 -9.10 -4.70 -8.36
N LEU A 88 -8.76 -4.28 -9.58
CA LEU A 88 -8.46 -5.14 -10.73
C LEU A 88 -6.97 -4.97 -11.06
N LEU A 89 -6.24 -6.06 -11.15
CA LEU A 89 -4.79 -6.07 -11.37
C LEU A 89 -4.52 -6.74 -12.71
N ARG A 90 -4.02 -5.99 -13.69
CA ARG A 90 -3.52 -6.50 -14.96
C ARG A 90 -2.07 -6.91 -14.81
N GLU A 91 -1.75 -8.15 -15.17
CA GLU A 91 -0.40 -8.70 -15.20
C GLU A 91 -0.04 -9.00 -16.67
N VAL A 92 0.87 -8.21 -17.24
CA VAL A 92 1.33 -8.38 -18.62
C VAL A 92 2.74 -8.97 -18.62
N GLN A 93 2.95 -9.99 -19.44
CA GLN A 93 4.26 -10.50 -19.79
C GLN A 93 4.40 -10.53 -21.31
N MET A 94 5.61 -10.30 -21.81
CA MET A 94 5.96 -10.48 -23.21
C MET A 94 7.08 -11.51 -23.31
N LEU A 95 6.91 -12.49 -24.20
CA LEU A 95 7.94 -13.46 -24.51
C LEU A 95 9.03 -12.76 -25.30
N GLN A 96 10.24 -12.73 -24.77
CA GLN A 96 11.34 -11.94 -25.31
C GLN A 96 12.63 -12.73 -25.24
N TRP A 97 13.56 -12.42 -26.13
CA TRP A 97 14.93 -12.91 -26.00
C TRP A 97 15.57 -12.32 -24.75
N GLN A 98 16.18 -13.18 -23.95
CA GLN A 98 17.01 -12.85 -22.80
C GLN A 98 18.41 -13.43 -23.01
N GLU A 99 19.42 -12.58 -22.89
CA GLU A 99 20.83 -12.96 -22.90
C GLU A 99 21.27 -13.34 -21.48
N HIS A 100 22.02 -14.44 -21.36
CA HIS A 100 22.70 -14.86 -20.14
C HIS A 100 24.16 -15.14 -20.44
N CYS A 101 25.08 -14.38 -19.86
CA CYS A 101 26.51 -14.53 -20.10
C CYS A 101 27.26 -15.08 -18.88
N ALA A 102 28.20 -15.98 -19.14
CA ALA A 102 29.24 -16.42 -18.21
C ALA A 102 30.60 -16.06 -18.83
N GLY A 103 31.13 -14.88 -18.47
CA GLY A 103 32.37 -14.37 -19.07
C GLY A 103 32.19 -13.97 -20.54
N SER A 104 32.84 -14.70 -21.45
CA SER A 104 32.69 -14.53 -22.91
C SER A 104 31.49 -15.27 -23.48
N ASP A 105 31.03 -16.30 -22.79
CA ASP A 105 30.09 -17.27 -23.34
C ASP A 105 28.67 -16.84 -23.00
N CYS A 106 27.89 -16.46 -24.02
CA CYS A 106 26.51 -16.01 -23.85
C CYS A 106 25.54 -17.02 -24.48
N ARG A 107 24.45 -17.30 -23.77
CA ARG A 107 23.30 -18.07 -24.26
C ARG A 107 22.09 -17.17 -24.36
N TYR A 108 21.19 -17.50 -25.27
CA TYR A 108 19.96 -16.75 -25.52
C TYR A 108 18.77 -17.69 -25.38
N ALA A 109 17.75 -17.24 -24.67
CA ALA A 109 16.52 -17.99 -24.48
C ALA A 109 15.30 -17.06 -24.60
N LEU A 110 14.18 -17.62 -25.04
CA LEU A 110 12.90 -16.94 -24.98
C LEU A 110 12.32 -17.08 -23.57
N GLU A 111 12.06 -15.95 -22.92
CA GLU A 111 11.54 -15.90 -21.56
C GLU A 111 10.40 -14.88 -21.43
N TRP A 112 9.39 -15.24 -20.65
CA TRP A 112 8.28 -14.35 -20.32
C TRP A 112 8.75 -13.29 -19.34
N SER A 113 8.86 -12.05 -19.80
CA SER A 113 9.29 -10.93 -18.96
C SER A 113 8.14 -9.93 -18.77
N PRO A 114 7.92 -9.42 -17.54
CA PRO A 114 6.94 -8.37 -17.27
C PRO A 114 7.42 -6.96 -17.67
N ARG A 115 8.62 -6.87 -18.25
CA ARG A 115 9.28 -5.63 -18.65
C ARG A 115 9.88 -5.79 -20.04
N ARG A 116 10.04 -4.69 -20.77
CA ARG A 116 10.83 -4.71 -22.01
C ARG A 116 12.29 -5.03 -21.70
N ILE A 117 12.87 -5.96 -22.46
CA ILE A 117 14.30 -6.28 -22.42
C ILE A 117 14.99 -5.55 -23.57
N ASP A 118 15.98 -4.73 -23.23
CA ASP A 118 16.77 -4.02 -24.24
C ASP A 118 17.78 -4.95 -24.91
N SER A 119 17.41 -5.48 -26.08
CA SER A 119 18.28 -6.35 -26.88
C SER A 119 19.37 -5.62 -27.65
N HIS A 120 19.41 -4.28 -27.64
CA HIS A 120 20.49 -3.54 -28.32
C HIS A 120 21.84 -3.72 -27.62
N ALA A 121 21.81 -4.06 -26.34
CA ALA A 121 23.00 -4.34 -25.54
C ALA A 121 23.51 -5.78 -25.65
N PHE A 122 22.80 -6.66 -26.36
CA PHE A 122 23.19 -8.06 -26.50
C PHE A 122 24.47 -8.18 -27.34
N ARG A 123 25.29 -9.20 -27.05
CA ARG A 123 26.53 -9.46 -27.79
C ARG A 123 26.26 -9.98 -29.19
N ASP A 124 25.16 -10.70 -29.38
CA ASP A 124 24.71 -11.21 -30.66
C ASP A 124 23.53 -10.40 -31.21
N ALA A 125 23.61 -10.01 -32.48
CA ALA A 125 22.59 -9.20 -33.14
C ALA A 125 21.42 -10.01 -33.71
N GLY A 126 21.46 -11.35 -33.66
CA GLY A 126 20.42 -12.24 -34.17
C GLY A 126 19.21 -12.38 -33.23
N HIS A 127 19.35 -12.01 -31.96
CA HIS A 127 18.32 -12.17 -30.92
C HIS A 127 17.71 -10.82 -30.54
N ARG A 128 16.81 -10.30 -31.38
CA ARG A 128 16.24 -8.95 -31.20
C ARG A 128 14.83 -8.95 -30.64
N ASN A 129 14.56 -7.97 -29.77
CA ASN A 129 13.24 -7.65 -29.21
C ASN A 129 12.70 -6.37 -29.85
N ASP A 130 12.45 -6.41 -31.16
CA ASP A 130 12.04 -5.25 -31.95
C ASP A 130 10.55 -4.90 -31.79
N VAL A 131 9.74 -5.83 -31.27
CA VAL A 131 8.33 -5.59 -30.98
C VAL A 131 8.20 -4.67 -29.76
N PRO A 132 7.42 -3.58 -29.85
CA PRO A 132 7.18 -2.71 -28.70
C PRO A 132 6.44 -3.47 -27.59
N PHE A 133 6.51 -2.97 -26.35
CA PHE A 133 5.74 -3.51 -25.22
C PHE A 133 4.46 -2.66 -25.07
N PRO A 134 3.32 -3.04 -25.68
CA PRO A 134 2.21 -2.11 -25.89
C PRO A 134 1.38 -1.81 -24.63
N PHE A 135 1.38 -2.72 -23.65
CA PHE A 135 0.62 -2.59 -22.41
C PHE A 135 1.52 -3.01 -21.25
N SER A 136 1.57 -2.22 -20.18
CA SER A 136 2.23 -2.63 -18.93
C SER A 136 1.25 -3.22 -17.93
N SER A 137 1.77 -4.00 -16.98
CA SER A 137 1.02 -4.36 -15.78
C SER A 137 0.54 -3.10 -15.05
N GLU A 138 -0.68 -3.12 -14.53
CA GLU A 138 -1.31 -1.96 -13.90
C GLU A 138 -2.39 -2.39 -12.90
N ALA A 139 -2.66 -1.55 -11.90
CA ALA A 139 -3.72 -1.74 -10.93
C ALA A 139 -4.81 -0.67 -11.13
N PHE A 140 -6.05 -1.12 -11.23
CA PHE A 140 -7.22 -0.29 -11.41
C PHE A 140 -8.09 -0.36 -10.16
N ALA A 141 -8.25 0.76 -9.47
CA ALA A 141 -9.14 0.87 -8.33
C ALA A 141 -10.62 0.89 -8.76
N ALA A 142 -11.50 0.36 -7.92
CA ALA A 142 -12.93 0.59 -8.05
C ALA A 142 -13.25 2.09 -7.97
N GLY A 143 -14.16 2.56 -8.83
CA GLY A 143 -14.59 3.95 -8.82
C GLY A 143 -15.30 4.35 -7.52
N GLU A 144 -15.92 3.39 -6.83
CA GLU A 144 -16.54 3.59 -5.52
C GLU A 144 -16.72 2.27 -4.76
N VAL A 145 -16.20 2.24 -3.53
CA VAL A 145 -16.37 1.15 -2.57
C VAL A 145 -17.10 1.69 -1.34
N ARG A 146 -18.06 0.92 -0.83
CA ARG A 146 -18.87 1.28 0.33
C ARG A 146 -18.85 0.21 1.40
N LEU A 147 -18.95 0.63 2.65
CA LEU A 147 -19.17 -0.22 3.81
C LEU A 147 -20.35 0.38 4.59
N GLY A 148 -21.56 -0.11 4.31
CA GLY A 148 -22.79 0.54 4.76
C GLY A 148 -22.92 1.98 4.25
N ALA A 149 -23.12 2.93 5.16
CA ALA A 149 -23.22 4.35 4.88
C ALA A 149 -21.88 5.01 4.54
N TYR A 150 -20.75 4.35 4.79
CA TYR A 150 -19.42 4.89 4.57
C TYR A 150 -18.91 4.64 3.15
N ALA A 151 -18.34 5.68 2.52
CA ALA A 151 -17.47 5.50 1.36
C ALA A 151 -16.06 5.14 1.85
N ILE A 152 -15.40 4.18 1.20
CA ILE A 152 -14.06 3.72 1.58
C ILE A 152 -13.13 3.93 0.39
N ASP A 153 -11.94 4.49 0.62
CA ASP A 153 -10.90 4.56 -0.40
C ASP A 153 -10.48 3.15 -0.82
N ALA A 154 -10.35 2.89 -2.13
CA ALA A 154 -10.07 1.54 -2.65
C ALA A 154 -8.74 0.96 -2.14
N ASP A 155 -7.69 1.79 -2.03
CA ASP A 155 -6.39 1.37 -1.48
C ASP A 155 -6.51 0.92 -0.02
N LEU A 156 -7.29 1.65 0.77
CA LEU A 156 -7.58 1.30 2.15
C LEU A 156 -8.39 0.00 2.22
N ALA A 157 -9.44 -0.12 1.40
CA ALA A 157 -10.27 -1.32 1.31
C ALA A 157 -9.49 -2.57 0.84
N ALA A 158 -8.42 -2.39 0.06
CA ALA A 158 -7.57 -3.46 -0.44
C ALA A 158 -6.44 -3.85 0.54
N THR A 159 -6.23 -3.07 1.60
CA THR A 159 -5.11 -3.27 2.53
C THR A 159 -5.18 -4.65 3.19
N GLY A 160 -4.10 -5.42 3.09
CA GLY A 160 -3.99 -6.77 3.65
C GLY A 160 -4.86 -7.84 2.98
N ALA A 161 -5.63 -7.49 1.95
CA ALA A 161 -6.46 -8.44 1.23
C ALA A 161 -5.65 -9.13 0.11
N PRO A 162 -5.66 -10.48 0.04
CA PRO A 162 -4.95 -11.18 -1.02
C PRO A 162 -5.65 -10.99 -2.36
N ALA A 163 -4.86 -10.78 -3.41
CA ALA A 163 -5.36 -10.84 -4.78
C ALA A 163 -5.61 -12.29 -5.19
N GLN A 164 -6.72 -12.55 -5.89
CA GLN A 164 -7.08 -13.87 -6.41
C GLN A 164 -7.13 -13.87 -7.94
N PRO A 165 -6.88 -15.00 -8.62
CA PRO A 165 -7.01 -15.10 -10.07
C PRO A 165 -8.38 -14.64 -10.57
N TYR A 166 -8.39 -13.92 -11.68
CA TYR A 166 -9.60 -13.48 -12.37
C TYR A 166 -9.51 -13.91 -13.84
N PRO A 167 -10.00 -15.12 -14.17
CA PRO A 167 -9.95 -15.63 -15.54
C PRO A 167 -10.74 -14.74 -16.49
N VAL A 168 -10.11 -14.38 -17.61
CA VAL A 168 -10.70 -13.57 -18.68
C VAL A 168 -10.74 -14.35 -19.98
N THR A 169 -11.64 -13.96 -20.87
CA THR A 169 -11.77 -14.58 -22.21
C THR A 169 -11.88 -13.51 -23.29
N ALA A 170 -11.33 -13.79 -24.46
CA ALA A 170 -11.30 -12.94 -25.64
C ALA A 170 -12.73 -12.64 -26.15
N ALA A 171 -13.70 -13.52 -25.87
CA ALA A 171 -15.11 -13.30 -26.19
C ALA A 171 -15.71 -12.05 -25.51
N ARG A 172 -15.10 -11.55 -24.43
CA ARG A 172 -15.53 -10.33 -23.73
C ARG A 172 -14.83 -9.07 -24.25
N LEU A 173 -13.88 -9.21 -25.17
CA LEU A 173 -13.15 -8.09 -25.73
C LEU A 173 -13.93 -7.43 -26.88
N PRO A 174 -13.75 -6.11 -27.08
CA PRO A 174 -14.15 -5.42 -28.31
C PRO A 174 -13.61 -6.11 -29.58
N PRO A 175 -14.31 -6.04 -30.73
CA PRO A 175 -13.94 -6.77 -31.95
C PRO A 175 -12.49 -6.56 -32.42
N ASN A 176 -11.97 -5.35 -32.30
CA ASN A 176 -10.59 -5.02 -32.68
C ASN A 176 -9.56 -5.73 -31.80
N LEU A 177 -9.84 -5.90 -30.51
CA LEU A 177 -8.97 -6.61 -29.58
C LEU A 177 -9.15 -8.12 -29.70
N ALA A 178 -10.39 -8.60 -29.88
CA ALA A 178 -10.69 -10.02 -30.11
C ALA A 178 -10.06 -10.57 -31.41
N ALA A 179 -9.72 -9.71 -32.37
CA ALA A 179 -8.96 -10.09 -33.56
C ALA A 179 -7.46 -10.35 -33.28
N THR A 180 -6.94 -9.79 -32.18
CA THR A 180 -5.52 -9.88 -31.80
C THR A 180 -5.29 -10.93 -30.71
N PHE A 181 -6.20 -10.98 -29.73
CA PHE A 181 -6.10 -11.83 -28.56
C PHE A 181 -6.87 -13.14 -28.72
N ARG A 182 -6.34 -14.19 -28.10
CA ARG A 182 -6.95 -15.51 -27.97
C ARG A 182 -6.96 -15.93 -26.51
N ASP A 183 -7.80 -16.90 -26.18
CA ASP A 183 -7.84 -17.50 -24.84
C ASP A 183 -6.60 -18.37 -24.61
N CYS A 184 -5.94 -18.21 -23.45
CA CYS A 184 -4.84 -19.05 -23.00
C CYS A 184 -4.89 -19.25 -21.48
N ASP A 185 -5.44 -20.38 -21.02
CA ASP A 185 -5.46 -20.76 -19.60
C ASP A 185 -5.98 -19.66 -18.65
N GLY A 186 -7.10 -19.03 -19.01
CA GLY A 186 -7.70 -17.94 -18.22
C GLY A 186 -7.02 -16.57 -18.37
N ALA A 187 -6.05 -16.45 -19.28
CA ALA A 187 -5.42 -15.22 -19.72
C ALA A 187 -5.75 -14.94 -21.20
N LEU A 188 -5.35 -13.76 -21.67
CA LEU A 188 -5.39 -13.35 -23.07
C LEU A 188 -3.98 -13.44 -23.65
N CYS A 189 -3.81 -14.14 -24.76
CA CYS A 189 -2.52 -14.24 -25.45
C CYS A 189 -2.58 -13.70 -26.87
N THR A 190 -1.48 -13.16 -27.36
CA THR A 190 -1.28 -12.96 -28.80
C THR A 190 -0.54 -14.16 -29.39
N GLY A 191 -0.63 -14.34 -30.72
CA GLY A 191 0.05 -15.45 -31.40
C GLY A 191 -0.65 -16.80 -31.19
N ASP A 192 0.12 -17.88 -31.38
CA ASP A 192 -0.31 -19.26 -31.11
C ASP A 192 0.19 -19.68 -29.71
N PRO A 193 -0.70 -19.89 -28.71
CA PRO A 193 -0.29 -20.30 -27.37
C PRO A 193 0.48 -21.63 -27.33
N GLY A 194 0.30 -22.51 -28.31
CA GLY A 194 1.04 -23.78 -28.41
C GLY A 194 2.45 -23.63 -29.01
N LYS A 195 2.73 -22.49 -29.67
CA LYS A 195 4.01 -22.18 -30.32
C LYS A 195 4.32 -20.68 -30.18
N PRO A 196 4.52 -20.19 -28.94
CA PRO A 196 4.71 -18.76 -28.72
C PRO A 196 6.05 -18.29 -29.30
N ALA A 197 6.08 -17.07 -29.80
CA ALA A 197 7.23 -16.45 -30.45
C ALA A 197 7.64 -15.14 -29.74
N ALA A 198 8.85 -14.64 -30.06
CA ALA A 198 9.31 -13.36 -29.54
C ALA A 198 8.31 -12.24 -29.89
N GLY A 199 7.93 -11.44 -28.89
CA GLY A 199 6.93 -10.38 -29.00
C GLY A 199 5.51 -10.80 -28.63
N ASP A 200 5.23 -12.10 -28.45
CA ASP A 200 3.92 -12.53 -27.99
C ASP A 200 3.65 -12.07 -26.56
N LEU A 201 2.41 -11.64 -26.30
CA LEU A 201 1.94 -11.19 -25.02
C LEU A 201 1.12 -12.26 -24.33
N ARG A 202 1.19 -12.25 -23.00
CA ARG A 202 0.27 -12.93 -22.09
C ARG A 202 -0.24 -11.91 -21.08
N VAL A 203 -1.55 -11.71 -21.06
CA VAL A 203 -2.23 -10.76 -20.17
C VAL A 203 -3.16 -11.54 -19.26
N ALA A 204 -2.78 -11.62 -17.99
CA ALA A 204 -3.59 -12.23 -16.94
C ALA A 204 -4.21 -11.14 -16.06
N TYR A 205 -5.28 -11.49 -15.35
CA TYR A 205 -5.87 -10.62 -14.36
C TYR A 205 -5.98 -11.30 -13.00
N ARG A 206 -5.87 -10.46 -11.96
CA ARG A 206 -6.24 -10.78 -10.60
C ARG A 206 -7.17 -9.71 -10.05
N ILE A 207 -7.90 -10.04 -9.01
CA ILE A 207 -8.77 -9.08 -8.32
C ILE A 207 -8.56 -9.12 -6.81
N VAL A 208 -8.78 -7.98 -6.16
CA VAL A 208 -9.02 -7.94 -4.71
C VAL A 208 -10.53 -7.90 -4.49
N PRO A 209 -11.16 -9.01 -4.07
CA PRO A 209 -12.61 -9.06 -3.91
C PRO A 209 -13.03 -8.17 -2.73
N ALA A 210 -14.24 -7.59 -2.83
CA ALA A 210 -14.79 -6.74 -1.77
C ALA A 210 -14.90 -7.51 -0.44
N GLY A 211 -15.67 -8.60 -0.41
CA GLY A 211 -15.76 -9.51 0.74
C GLY A 211 -16.09 -8.83 2.08
N THR A 212 -16.00 -9.60 3.18
CA THR A 212 -16.06 -9.04 4.55
C THR A 212 -14.67 -8.56 4.95
N ARG A 213 -14.59 -7.34 5.50
CA ARG A 213 -13.34 -6.68 5.91
C ARG A 213 -13.52 -5.93 7.22
N ASN A 214 -12.42 -5.81 7.94
CA ASN A 214 -12.23 -4.81 8.99
C ASN A 214 -11.38 -3.70 8.38
N VAL A 215 -11.86 -2.46 8.47
CA VAL A 215 -11.20 -1.30 7.89
C VAL A 215 -11.07 -0.23 8.95
N SER A 216 -9.85 0.22 9.20
CA SER A 216 -9.56 1.31 10.14
C SER A 216 -9.03 2.52 9.41
N GLY A 217 -9.56 3.70 9.72
CA GLY A 217 -9.19 4.93 9.04
C GLY A 217 -9.72 6.17 9.73
N VAL A 218 -9.38 7.34 9.18
CA VAL A 218 -9.89 8.62 9.68
C VAL A 218 -11.18 8.96 8.93
N GLN A 219 -12.27 9.18 9.66
CA GLN A 219 -13.52 9.63 9.06
C GLN A 219 -13.40 11.09 8.63
N ARG A 220 -13.74 11.38 7.37
CA ARG A 220 -13.94 12.74 6.84
C ARG A 220 -15.10 12.80 5.87
N ASP A 221 -16.08 13.66 6.13
CA ASP A 221 -17.23 13.89 5.23
C ASP A 221 -17.96 12.59 4.83
N GLY A 222 -18.09 11.64 5.77
CA GLY A 222 -18.70 10.33 5.53
C GLY A 222 -17.86 9.34 4.70
N ARG A 223 -16.59 9.67 4.45
CA ARG A 223 -15.59 8.79 3.84
C ARG A 223 -14.56 8.36 4.88
N LEU A 224 -14.03 7.16 4.72
CA LEU A 224 -12.94 6.64 5.53
C LEU A 224 -11.63 6.68 4.73
N HIS A 225 -10.65 7.42 5.24
CA HIS A 225 -9.33 7.60 4.63
C HIS A 225 -8.25 6.84 5.38
N ALA A 226 -7.19 6.46 4.67
CA ALA A 226 -6.02 5.82 5.29
C ALA A 226 -5.36 6.71 6.35
N ILE A 227 -4.87 6.09 7.42
CA ILE A 227 -4.13 6.77 8.48
C ILE A 227 -2.73 7.10 7.95
N LYS A 228 -2.45 8.37 7.71
CA LYS A 228 -1.08 8.83 7.44
C LYS A 228 -0.31 8.75 8.76
N ARG A 229 0.62 7.78 8.86
CA ARG A 229 1.60 7.72 9.95
C ARG A 229 2.80 8.60 9.64
#